data_AF-A0A815WGT1-F1
#
_entry.id   AF-A0A815WGT1-F1
#
_cell.length_a   1.000
_cell.length_b   1.000
_cell.length_c   1.000
_cell.angle_alpha   90.00
_cell.angle_beta   90.00
_cell.angle_gamma   90.00
#
_symmetry.space_group_name_H-M   'P 1'
#
loop_
_entity.id
_entity.type
_entity.pdbx_description
1 polymer ?
#
loop_
_entity_poly.entity_id
_entity_poly.type
_entity_poly.pdbx_seq_one_letter_code
_entity_poly.pdbx_strand_id
1 'polypeptide(L)' 'MLDRCRLYYAHDPIELEKIADFERNYEADQAIRGYAKDSFLYRILNAALRQNDMKTIIDLGFFVVDLHDQLAKTQMEY' A
#
# COMPACT_ATOMS: atom_id res chain seq x y z
N MET A 1 9.69 -7.41 0.98
CA MET A 1 8.52 -6.90 1.77
C MET A 1 7.24 -6.93 0.93
N LEU A 2 7.28 -6.52 -0.35
CA LEU A 2 6.17 -6.69 -1.30
C LEU A 2 6.04 -8.10 -1.92
N ASP A 3 6.90 -9.03 -1.51
CA ASP A 3 6.90 -10.42 -2.00
C ASP A 3 5.57 -11.13 -1.71
N ARG A 4 4.90 -10.77 -0.60
CA ARG A 4 3.54 -11.24 -0.31
C ARG A 4 2.52 -10.70 -1.31
N CYS A 5 2.63 -9.45 -1.70
CA CYS A 5 1.78 -8.85 -2.72
C CYS A 5 2.00 -9.54 -4.08
N ARG A 6 3.26 -9.79 -4.45
CA ARG A 6 3.61 -10.55 -5.66
C ARG A 6 3.05 -11.96 -5.64
N LEU A 7 3.11 -12.64 -4.51
CA LEU A 7 2.57 -13.99 -4.35
C LEU A 7 1.03 -13.99 -4.48
N TYR A 8 0.36 -13.00 -3.87
CA TYR A 8 -1.08 -12.82 -3.96
C TYR A 8 -1.54 -12.57 -5.40
N TYR A 9 -0.78 -11.77 -6.16
CA TYR A 9 -1.08 -11.40 -7.55
C TYR A 9 -0.26 -12.19 -8.59
N ALA A 10 0.25 -13.37 -8.25
CA ALA A 10 1.18 -14.11 -9.10
C ALA A 10 0.64 -14.44 -10.51
N HIS A 11 -0.68 -14.45 -10.68
CA HIS A 11 -1.37 -14.74 -11.94
C HIS A 11 -2.03 -13.50 -12.57
N ASP A 12 -1.77 -12.31 -12.03
CA ASP A 12 -2.30 -11.04 -12.52
C ASP A 12 -1.13 -10.15 -13.00
N PRO A 13 -0.76 -10.19 -14.29
CA PRO A 13 0.39 -9.46 -14.81
C PRO A 13 0.23 -7.94 -14.68
N ILE A 14 -1.00 -7.43 -14.67
CA ILE A 14 -1.29 -6.00 -14.52
C ILE A 14 -0.95 -5.56 -13.10
N GLU A 15 -1.36 -6.34 -12.10
CA GLU A 15 -1.03 -6.05 -10.71
C GLU A 15 0.45 -6.25 -10.40
N LEU A 16 1.10 -7.24 -11.01
CA LEU A 16 2.55 -7.42 -10.91
C LEU A 16 3.32 -6.21 -11.47
N GLU A 17 2.87 -5.64 -12.59
CA GLU A 17 3.45 -4.42 -13.14
C GLU A 17 3.25 -3.22 -12.20
N LYS A 18 2.05 -3.06 -11.63
CA LYS A 18 1.78 -2.01 -10.63
C LYS A 18 2.64 -2.17 -9.37
N ILE A 19 2.89 -3.40 -8.93
CA ILE A 19 3.79 -3.68 -7.79
C ILE A 19 5.23 -3.28 -8.14
N ALA A 20 5.69 -3.61 -9.35
CA ALA A 20 7.03 -3.24 -9.80
C ALA A 20 7.19 -1.73 -10.02
N ASP A 21 6.16 -1.05 -10.52
CA ASP A 21 6.10 0.41 -10.64
C ASP A 21 6.17 1.06 -9.25
N PHE A 22 5.36 0.57 -8.31
CA PHE A 22 5.38 1.04 -6.93
C PHE A 22 6.77 0.85 -6.29
N GLU A 23 7.41 -0.32 -6.43
CA GLU A 23 8.76 -0.52 -5.89
C GLU A 23 9.81 0.46 -6.42
N ARG A 24 9.69 0.86 -7.69
CA ARG A 24 10.67 1.74 -8.33
C ARG A 24 10.41 3.22 -8.08
N ASN A 25 9.14 3.60 -8.03
CA ASN A 25 8.71 4.99 -8.11
C ASN A 25 7.98 5.47 -6.84
N TYR A 26 7.85 4.64 -5.82
CA TYR A 26 7.18 5.03 -4.58
C TYR A 26 8.00 6.06 -3.80
N GLU A 27 7.31 7.14 -3.43
CA GLU A 27 7.80 8.18 -2.53
C GLU A 27 6.81 8.30 -1.36
N ALA A 28 7.32 8.44 -0.14
CA ALA A 28 6.50 8.48 1.08
C ALA A 28 5.50 9.65 1.07
N ASP A 29 5.86 10.77 0.44
CA ASP A 29 4.99 11.94 0.26
C ASP A 29 3.89 11.74 -0.80
N GLN A 30 3.81 10.57 -1.43
CA GLN A 30 2.74 10.18 -2.36
C GLN A 30 1.91 8.97 -1.86
N ALA A 31 2.01 8.60 -0.58
CA ALA A 31 1.27 7.49 0.03
C ALA A 31 -0.26 7.55 -0.17
N ILE A 32 -0.90 8.71 0.00
CA ILE A 32 -2.34 8.94 -0.24
C ILE A 32 -2.69 8.63 -1.70
N ARG A 33 -1.87 9.10 -2.65
CA ARG A 33 -2.06 8.82 -4.08
C ARG A 33 -1.90 7.32 -4.35
N GLY A 34 -0.90 6.69 -3.76
CA GLY A 34 -0.70 5.24 -3.81
C GLY A 34 -1.89 4.46 -3.26
N TYR A 35 -2.53 4.95 -2.19
CA TYR A 35 -3.72 4.34 -1.60
C TYR A 35 -5.00 4.59 -2.43
N ALA A 36 -5.14 5.75 -3.06
CA ALA A 36 -6.35 6.13 -3.78
C ALA A 36 -6.44 5.55 -5.21
N LYS A 37 -5.31 5.21 -5.85
CA LYS A 37 -5.24 4.84 -7.28
C LYS A 37 -5.73 3.40 -7.62
N ASP A 38 -6.69 2.83 -6.90
CA ASP A 38 -7.12 1.42 -7.06
C ASP A 38 -5.90 0.46 -7.18
N SER A 39 -4.99 0.61 -6.22
CA SER A 39 -3.75 -0.16 -6.18
C SER A 39 -3.96 -1.49 -5.46
N PHE A 40 -3.08 -2.45 -5.75
CA PHE A 40 -2.92 -3.65 -4.95
C PHE A 40 -2.81 -3.35 -3.44
N LEU A 41 -2.20 -2.21 -3.06
CA LEU A 41 -2.04 -1.80 -1.65
C LEU A 41 -3.37 -1.49 -0.99
N TYR A 42 -4.25 -0.73 -1.65
CA TYR A 42 -5.58 -0.47 -1.14
C TYR A 42 -6.32 -1.78 -0.85
N ARG A 43 -6.29 -2.72 -1.80
CA ARG A 43 -7.01 -3.98 -1.67
C ARG A 43 -6.43 -4.88 -0.58
N ILE A 44 -5.11 -5.05 -0.55
CA ILE A 44 -4.43 -5.89 0.45
C ILE A 44 -4.59 -5.29 1.85
N LEU A 45 -4.33 -4.00 2.02
CA LEU A 45 -4.41 -3.35 3.33
C LEU A 45 -5.84 -3.38 3.88
N ASN A 46 -6.85 -3.04 3.06
CA ASN A 46 -8.24 -3.08 3.51
C ASN A 46 -8.73 -4.51 3.79
N ALA A 47 -8.27 -5.50 3.02
CA ALA A 47 -8.60 -6.90 3.31
C ALA A 47 -7.97 -7.34 4.64
N ALA A 48 -6.71 -7.00 4.87
CA ALA A 48 -5.99 -7.33 6.10
C ALA A 48 -6.64 -6.66 7.33
N LEU A 49 -7.02 -5.39 7.24
CA LEU A 49 -7.75 -4.67 8.29
C LEU A 49 -9.10 -5.32 8.60
N ARG A 50 -9.89 -5.69 7.58
CA ARG A 50 -11.20 -6.34 7.78
C ARG A 50 -11.09 -7.73 8.41
N GLN A 51 -10.03 -8.47 8.09
CA GLN A 51 -9.81 -9.82 8.59
C GLN A 51 -8.97 -9.86 9.88
N ASN A 52 -8.51 -8.70 10.36
CA ASN A 52 -7.54 -8.58 11.44
C ASN A 52 -6.27 -9.42 11.20
N ASP A 53 -5.81 -9.48 9.94
CA ASP A 53 -4.55 -10.13 9.57
C ASP A 53 -3.38 -9.23 9.98
N MET A 54 -3.04 -9.31 11.26
CA MET A 54 -1.98 -8.53 11.89
C MET A 54 -0.63 -8.73 11.21
N LYS A 55 -0.39 -9.92 10.64
CA LYS A 55 0.86 -10.20 9.95
C LYS A 55 0.97 -9.33 8.69
N THR A 56 -0.07 -9.34 7.84
CA THR A 56 -0.09 -8.50 6.64
C THR A 56 -0.09 -7.01 6.98
N ILE A 57 -0.75 -6.58 8.05
CA ILE A 57 -0.71 -5.18 8.51
C ILE A 57 0.71 -4.78 8.91
N ILE A 58 1.41 -5.60 9.72
CA ILE A 58 2.80 -5.34 10.12
C ILE A 58 3.73 -5.34 8.89
N ASP A 59 3.49 -6.23 7.94
CA ASP A 59 4.26 -6.31 6.69
C ASP A 59 4.06 -5.11 5.76
N LEU A 60 2.94 -4.41 5.89
CA LEU A 60 2.66 -3.15 5.21
C LEU A 60 2.92 -1.94 6.11
N GLY A 61 3.55 -2.13 7.27
CA GLY A 61 3.73 -1.11 8.29
C GLY A 61 4.40 0.16 7.78
N PHE A 62 5.38 0.05 6.88
CA PHE A 62 6.02 1.22 6.25
C PHE A 62 4.98 2.10 5.54
N PHE A 63 4.13 1.49 4.72
CA PHE A 63 3.13 2.19 3.93
C PHE A 63 2.03 2.77 4.83
N VAL A 64 1.68 2.08 5.92
CA VAL A 64 0.70 2.57 6.90
C VAL A 64 1.24 3.82 7.63
N VAL A 65 2.52 3.82 8.00
CA VAL A 65 3.18 5.00 8.60
C VAL A 65 3.20 6.16 7.60
N ASP A 66 3.67 5.93 6.37
CA ASP A 66 3.73 6.96 5.35
C ASP A 66 2.35 7.54 5.02
N LEU A 67 1.31 6.68 4.96
CA LEU A 67 -0.07 7.10 4.75
C LEU A 67 -0.61 7.93 5.91
N HIS A 68 -0.34 7.52 7.15
CA HIS A 68 -0.72 8.28 8.34
C HIS A 68 -0.05 9.65 8.37
N ASP A 69 1.25 9.71 8.13
CA ASP A 69 2.03 10.95 8.22
C ASP A 69 1.61 11.94 7.13
N GLN A 70 1.35 11.45 5.91
CA GLN A 70 0.83 12.29 4.84
C GLN A 70 -0.58 12.80 5.16
N LEU A 71 -1.48 11.95 5.70
CA LEU A 71 -2.82 12.38 6.10
C LEU A 71 -2.78 13.44 7.19
N ALA A 72 -1.95 13.24 8.22
CA ALA A 72 -1.77 14.20 9.31
C ALA A 72 -1.26 15.55 8.77
N LYS A 73 -0.26 15.53 7.88
CA LYS A 73 0.25 16.74 7.22
C LYS A 73 -0.83 17.45 6.42
N THR A 74 -1.55 16.72 5.56
CA THR A 74 -2.63 17.31 4.74
C THR A 74 -3.75 17.88 5.61
N GLN A 75 -4.11 17.24 6.73
CA GLN A 75 -5.12 17.75 7.65
C GLN A 75 -4.70 19.03 8.39
N MET A 76 -3.41 19.20 8.70
CA MET A 76 -2.89 20.42 9.34
C MET A 76 -2.74 21.61 8.38
N GLU A 77 -2.77 21.37 7.07
CA GLU A 77 -2.69 22.40 6.02
C GLU A 77 -4.05 23.04 5.68
N TYR A 78 -5.16 22.53 6.26
CA TYR A 78 -6.52 23.08 6.18
C TYR A 78 -6.93 23.81 7.46
#